data_AF-W8ER04-F1
#
_entry.id   AF-W8ER04-F1
#
_cell.length_a   1.000
_cell.length_b   1.000
_cell.length_c   1.000
_cell.angle_alpha   90.00
_cell.angle_beta   90.00
_cell.angle_gamma   90.00
#
_symmetry.space_group_name_H-M   'P 1'
#
loop_
_entity.id
_entity.type
_entity.pdbx_description
1 polymer ?
#
loop_
_entity_poly.entity_id
_entity_poly.type
_entity_poly.pdbx_seq_one_letter_code
_entity_poly.pdbx_strand_id
1 'polypeptide(L)'
;MELLAAIKRRPAMYLSKNYISCLKAFLDGWFLLADQYGIDFDAECLGEFQDWIVAKYRITASRGWANIILFYSQDESTALRDFFTLFEEWQAGVNLKA
;
A
#
# COMPACT_ATOMS: atom_id res chain seq x y z
N MET A 1 -8.31 5.18 -3.60
CA MET A 1 -8.37 5.61 -2.19
C MET A 1 -7.89 7.05 -1.98
N GLU A 2 -8.75 7.92 -1.45
CA GLU A 2 -8.38 9.31 -1.10
C GLU A 2 -7.32 9.40 0.01
N LEU A 3 -7.36 8.50 1.00
CA LEU A 3 -6.39 8.46 2.10
C LEU A 3 -4.95 8.27 1.59
N LEU A 4 -4.73 7.30 0.70
CA LEU A 4 -3.40 7.07 0.11
C LEU A 4 -2.92 8.26 -0.72
N ALA A 5 -3.81 8.94 -1.45
CA ALA A 5 -3.47 10.17 -2.17
C ALA A 5 -3.08 11.31 -1.22
N ALA A 6 -3.77 11.44 -0.08
CA ALA A 6 -3.44 12.42 0.94
C ALA A 6 -2.08 12.14 1.60
N ILE A 7 -1.78 10.88 1.92
CA ILE A 7 -0.49 10.44 2.46
C ILE A 7 0.62 10.69 1.43
N LYS A 8 0.44 10.32 0.16
CA LYS A 8 1.43 10.56 -0.91
C LYS A 8 1.80 12.05 -1.00
N ARG A 9 0.80 12.94 -0.91
CA ARG A 9 0.99 14.38 -1.02
C ARG A 9 1.73 14.99 0.18
N ARG A 10 1.51 14.48 1.40
CA ARG A 10 2.09 15.04 2.64
C ARG A 10 2.48 13.93 3.63
N PRO A 11 3.46 13.07 3.31
CA PRO A 11 3.74 11.87 4.10
C PRO A 11 4.11 12.20 5.55
N ALA A 12 4.84 13.30 5.78
CA ALA A 12 5.24 13.75 7.11
C ALA A 12 4.07 14.14 8.06
N MET A 13 2.85 14.36 7.55
CA MET A 13 1.67 14.58 8.43
C MET A 13 1.07 13.27 8.97
N TYR A 14 1.37 12.14 8.33
CA TYR A 14 0.76 10.84 8.64
C TYR A 14 1.78 9.84 9.17
N LEU A 15 3.01 9.88 8.67
CA LEU A 15 4.05 8.91 8.93
C LEU A 15 5.16 9.54 9.78
N SER A 16 5.58 8.83 10.83
CA SER A 16 6.69 9.25 11.68
C SER A 16 8.03 9.31 10.93
N LYS A 17 8.17 8.47 9.90
CA LYS A 17 9.26 8.48 8.92
C LYS A 17 8.69 8.15 7.55
N ASN A 18 9.36 8.59 6.49
CA ASN A 18 9.00 8.26 5.11
C ASN A 18 9.39 6.81 4.76
N TYR A 19 8.97 5.83 5.56
CA TYR A 19 9.33 4.41 5.45
C TYR A 19 8.10 3.58 5.06
N ILE A 20 8.30 2.51 4.29
CA ILE A 20 7.20 1.63 3.89
C ILE A 20 6.62 0.89 5.10
N SER A 21 7.44 0.54 6.08
CA SER A 21 6.98 -0.06 7.33
C SER A 21 6.08 0.89 8.13
N CYS A 22 6.38 2.20 8.15
CA CYS A 22 5.51 3.20 8.77
C CYS A 22 4.16 3.31 8.05
N LEU A 23 4.15 3.28 6.72
CA LEU A 23 2.90 3.27 5.94
C LEU A 23 2.06 2.04 6.26
N LYS A 24 2.68 0.84 6.27
CA LYS A 24 1.99 -0.41 6.58
C LYS A 24 1.34 -0.36 7.96
N ALA A 25 2.09 0.04 8.98
CA ALA A 25 1.58 0.14 10.34
C ALA A 25 0.43 1.15 10.47
N PHE A 26 0.52 2.29 9.77
CA PHE A 26 -0.55 3.29 9.74
C PHE A 26 -1.84 2.72 9.14
N LEU A 27 -1.74 2.06 7.98
CA LEU A 27 -2.91 1.48 7.30
C LEU A 27 -3.52 0.33 8.09
N ASP A 28 -2.71 -0.53 8.70
CA ASP A 28 -3.21 -1.61 9.56
C ASP A 28 -4.02 -1.07 10.75
N GLY A 29 -3.53 -0.02 11.41
CA GLY A 29 -4.25 0.64 12.49
C GLY A 29 -5.52 1.34 12.01
N TRP A 30 -5.47 1.99 10.84
CA TRP A 30 -6.64 2.62 10.23
C TRP A 30 -7.74 1.60 9.90
N PHE A 31 -7.37 0.45 9.35
CA PHE A 31 -8.32 -0.62 9.02
C PHE A 31 -8.98 -1.23 10.25
N LEU A 32 -8.19 -1.46 11.31
CA LEU A 32 -8.74 -1.94 12.58
C LEU A 32 -9.79 -0.97 13.14
N LEU A 33 -9.50 0.33 13.12
CA LEU A 33 -10.44 1.36 13.58
C LEU A 33 -11.66 1.46 12.66
N ALA A 34 -11.46 1.44 11.35
CA ALA A 34 -12.55 1.59 10.40
C ALA A 34 -13.56 0.43 10.52
N ASP A 35 -13.08 -0.80 10.68
CA ASP A 35 -13.92 -1.98 10.99
C ASP A 35 -14.66 -1.81 12.32
N GLN A 36 -13.95 -1.42 13.40
CA GLN A 36 -14.53 -1.24 14.72
C GLN A 36 -15.65 -0.20 14.77
N TYR A 37 -15.53 0.87 13.98
CA TYR A 37 -16.48 1.99 13.98
C TYR A 37 -17.45 1.97 12.78
N GLY A 38 -17.42 0.92 11.95
CA GLY A 38 -18.28 0.81 10.76
C GLY A 38 -18.07 1.93 9.76
N ILE A 39 -16.84 2.44 9.65
CA ILE A 39 -16.47 3.46 8.67
C ILE A 39 -16.33 2.75 7.33
N ASP A 40 -17.12 3.16 6.34
CA ASP A 40 -17.01 2.63 4.99
C ASP A 40 -15.63 2.99 4.40
N PHE A 41 -14.84 1.96 4.10
CA PHE A 41 -13.54 2.10 3.47
C PHE A 41 -13.33 0.95 2.50
N ASP A 42 -12.65 1.26 1.41
CA ASP A 42 -12.31 0.29 0.36
C ASP A 42 -11.16 -0.62 0.82
N ALA A 43 -11.49 -1.57 1.69
CA ALA A 43 -10.58 -2.59 2.20
C ALA A 43 -10.11 -3.54 1.11
N GLU A 44 -11.01 -3.83 0.17
CA GLU A 44 -10.79 -4.73 -0.96
C GLU A 44 -9.66 -4.20 -1.85
N CYS A 45 -9.57 -2.89 -2.06
CA CYS A 45 -8.50 -2.26 -2.85
C CYS A 45 -7.08 -2.67 -2.43
N LEU A 46 -6.75 -2.75 -1.13
CA LEU A 46 -5.42 -3.22 -0.70
C LEU A 46 -5.27 -4.73 -0.75
N GLY A 47 -6.36 -5.50 -0.66
CA GLY A 47 -6.37 -6.93 -0.91
C GLY A 47 -6.08 -7.26 -2.38
N GLU A 48 -6.74 -6.58 -3.30
CA GLU A 48 -6.49 -6.74 -4.74
C GLU A 48 -5.08 -6.29 -5.14
N PHE A 49 -4.59 -5.19 -4.54
CA PHE A 49 -3.21 -4.76 -4.72
C PHE A 49 -2.20 -5.80 -4.20
N GLN A 50 -2.49 -6.43 -3.06
CA GLN A 50 -1.69 -7.52 -2.52
C GLN A 50 -1.61 -8.70 -3.49
N ASP A 51 -2.72 -9.11 -4.11
CA ASP A 51 -2.73 -10.21 -5.07
C ASP A 51 -1.97 -9.84 -6.36
N TRP A 52 -2.18 -8.61 -6.85
CA TRP A 52 -1.48 -8.11 -8.03
C TRP A 52 0.03 -8.08 -7.83
N ILE A 53 0.51 -7.62 -6.66
CA ILE A 53 1.95 -7.52 -6.42
C ILE A 53 2.62 -8.89 -6.27
N VAL A 54 1.93 -9.84 -5.64
CA VAL A 54 2.37 -11.24 -5.58
C VAL A 54 2.52 -11.81 -7.00
N ALA A 55 1.55 -11.57 -7.87
CA ALA A 55 1.61 -11.99 -9.26
C ALA A 55 2.74 -11.29 -10.05
N LYS A 56 2.89 -9.97 -9.90
CA LYS A 56 3.92 -9.16 -10.59
C LYS A 56 5.33 -9.64 -10.29
N TYR A 57 5.64 -9.93 -9.02
CA TYR A 57 6.95 -10.39 -8.60
C TYR A 57 7.10 -11.91 -8.55
N ARG A 58 6.06 -12.67 -8.94
CA ARG A 58 6.03 -14.15 -8.91
C ARG A 58 6.41 -14.71 -7.54
N ILE A 59 5.89 -14.09 -6.48
CA ILE A 59 6.17 -14.50 -5.11
C ILE A 59 5.37 -15.76 -4.79
N THR A 60 6.04 -16.79 -4.29
CA THR A 60 5.42 -18.05 -3.87
C THR A 60 5.21 -18.15 -2.35
N ALA A 61 5.86 -17.27 -1.57
CA ALA A 61 5.76 -17.23 -0.13
C ALA A 61 4.70 -16.22 0.34
N SER A 62 3.97 -16.52 1.42
CA SER A 62 3.07 -15.55 2.04
C SER A 62 3.85 -14.37 2.61
N ARG A 63 3.89 -13.25 1.88
CA ARG A 63 4.53 -12.00 2.28
C ARG A 63 3.58 -10.85 1.96
N GLY A 64 3.38 -9.96 2.92
CA GLY A 64 2.64 -8.72 2.68
C GLY A 64 3.36 -7.81 1.67
N TRP A 65 2.60 -7.00 0.94
CA TRP A 65 3.06 -6.09 -0.11
C TRP A 65 4.23 -5.24 0.35
N ALA A 66 4.22 -4.76 1.60
CA ALA A 66 5.28 -3.94 2.16
C ALA A 66 6.64 -4.67 2.17
N ASN A 67 6.63 -5.95 2.57
CA ASN A 67 7.82 -6.78 2.60
C ASN A 67 8.27 -7.18 1.20
N ILE A 68 7.33 -7.42 0.28
CA ILE A 68 7.65 -7.71 -1.13
C ILE A 68 8.36 -6.50 -1.75
N ILE A 69 7.78 -5.31 -1.62
CA ILE A 69 8.35 -4.08 -2.18
C ILE A 69 9.71 -3.81 -1.56
N LEU A 70 9.80 -3.82 -0.22
CA LEU A 70 11.07 -3.58 0.48
C LEU A 70 12.18 -4.52 0.03
N PHE A 71 11.86 -5.79 -0.27
CA PHE A 71 12.83 -6.76 -0.76
C PHE A 71 13.44 -6.38 -2.13
N TYR A 72 12.70 -5.68 -2.98
CA TYR A 72 13.16 -5.21 -4.29
C TYR A 72 13.64 -3.75 -4.29
N SER A 73 13.55 -3.06 -3.16
CA SER A 73 13.96 -1.66 -3.00
C SER A 73 15.31 -1.54 -2.29
N GLN A 74 16.00 -0.41 -2.50
CA GLN A 74 17.29 -0.15 -1.87
C GLN A 74 17.20 0.02 -0.34
N ASP A 75 16.15 0.71 0.11
CA ASP A 75 15.90 1.03 1.52
C ASP A 75 14.41 1.31 1.74
N GLU A 76 14.03 1.53 3.00
CA GLU A 76 12.65 1.84 3.43
C GLU A 76 12.05 3.07 2.74
N SER A 77 12.87 4.10 2.46
CA SER A 77 12.39 5.35 1.85
C SER A 77 12.14 5.20 0.37
N THR A 78 12.98 4.41 -0.29
CA THR A 78 12.83 4.01 -1.68
C THR A 78 11.62 3.09 -1.82
N ALA A 79 11.47 2.11 -0.92
CA ALA A 79 10.30 1.23 -0.88
C ALA A 79 8.98 2.00 -0.74
N LEU A 80 8.94 3.07 0.08
CA LEU A 80 7.74 3.91 0.17
C LEU A 80 7.40 4.60 -1.16
N ARG A 81 8.42 5.12 -1.88
CA ARG A 81 8.21 5.73 -3.21
C ARG A 81 7.79 4.69 -4.25
N ASP A 82 8.40 3.51 -4.20
CA ASP A 82 8.09 2.39 -5.08
C ASP A 82 6.65 1.92 -4.85
N PHE A 83 6.20 1.85 -3.59
CA PHE A 83 4.79 1.57 -3.26
C PHE A 83 3.84 2.49 -4.01
N PHE A 84 4.02 3.81 -3.95
CA PHE A 84 3.09 4.72 -4.63
C PHE A 84 3.14 4.57 -6.15
N THR A 85 4.31 4.31 -6.71
CA THR A 85 4.48 4.06 -8.15
C THR A 85 3.76 2.78 -8.59
N LEU A 86 3.96 1.69 -7.85
CA LEU A 86 3.35 0.38 -8.11
C LEU A 86 1.83 0.43 -7.90
N PHE A 87 1.38 1.17 -6.90
CA PHE A 87 -0.04 1.35 -6.64
C PHE A 87 -0.72 2.11 -7.78
N GLU A 88 -0.12 3.16 -8.30
CA GLU A 88 -0.63 3.88 -9.47
C GLU A 88 -0.59 3.03 -10.74
N GLU A 89 0.47 2.24 -10.94
CA GLU A 89 0.54 1.28 -12.06
C GLU A 89 -0.61 0.26 -11.99
N TRP A 90 -0.85 -0.30 -10.81
CA TRP A 90 -1.96 -1.23 -10.58
C TRP A 90 -3.31 -0.57 -10.85
N GLN A 91 -3.57 0.62 -10.29
CA GLN A 91 -4.82 1.36 -10.52
C GLN A 91 -5.06 1.66 -11.99
N ALA A 92 -4.02 2.07 -12.73
CA ALA A 92 -4.11 2.30 -14.17
C ALA A 92 -4.46 0.99 -14.93
N GLY A 93 -3.89 -0.14 -14.52
CA GLY A 93 -4.20 -1.45 -15.08
C GLY A 93 -5.62 -1.94 -14.78
N VAL A 94 -6.18 -1.62 -13.61
CA VAL A 94 -7.57 -1.92 -13.25
C VAL A 94 -8.54 -1.07 -14.09
N ASN A 95 -8.27 0.23 -14.23
CA ASN A 95 -9.11 1.14 -15.03
C ASN A 95 -9.18 0.78 -16.52
N LEU A 96 -8.19 0.04 -17.04
CA LEU A 96 -8.20 -0.45 -18.42
C LEU A 96 -9.03 -1.74 -18.60
N LYS A 97 -9.45 -2.38 -17.50
CA LYS A 97 -10.23 -3.63 -17.49
C LYS A 97 -11.70 -3.42 -17.10
N ALA A 98 -12.07 -2.23 -16.65
CA ALA A 98 -13.43 -1.80 -16.33
C ALA A 98 -14.11 -1.19 -17.57
#